data_AF-A0A8J8JLM5-F1
#
_entry.id   AF-A0A8J8JLM5-F1
#
_cell.length_a   1.000
_cell.length_b   1.000
_cell.length_c   1.000
_cell.angle_alpha   90.00
_cell.angle_beta   90.00
_cell.angle_gamma   90.00
#
_symmetry.space_group_name_H-M   'P 1'
#
loop_
_entity.id
_entity.type
_entity.pdbx_description
1 polymer ?
#
loop_
_entity_poly.entity_id
_entity_poly.type
_entity_poly.pdbx_seq_one_letter_code
_entity_poly.pdbx_strand_id
1 'polypeptide(L)'
;MRSRTFWVLDDADRPVVDDLAVGLGRTSARVLAYLLLRAEQADDPATTLRLRVGTGLSRSPISDAVARLEAAGLIERSTVDTDATGRPPSAWTPTTDLAASRRRAYDAHATALLERAETIFEPSATGSESDSARSGVSELSVALNWRPNGLHVPFYAAVETGWYDEYGADVEFDHREGSRRAVDAVAAGDADVGLAGAATVLRARAAGVPVVPIAVLYQRAMAVLYSTREVFGTELRSVDQLRGRRIGMPARSETGVLGRLFVSQAALEDDLEIEETGGEERTALLSGDADVVTGSITDPRELERRGKTVDALFPTDHFPIYGPTIVARERALERRRPSLEAFLSGTVGGWAEAIRGADRAAERIAERGDDRPDRVRETFERALEEFGHSDDTRERGWGWQRERTWDRLRTALEQGGLLAREP
;
A
#
# COMPACT_ATOMS: atom_id res chain seq x y z
N MET A 1 -44.07 28.41 2.20
CA MET A 1 -42.78 27.73 2.46
C MET A 1 -42.25 27.21 1.13
N ARG A 2 -41.18 27.78 0.58
CA ARG A 2 -40.50 27.16 -0.57
C ARG A 2 -39.77 25.93 -0.02
N SER A 3 -40.19 24.72 -0.40
CA SER A 3 -39.42 23.51 -0.12
C SER A 3 -38.07 23.66 -0.83
N ARG A 4 -36.99 23.80 -0.06
CA ARG A 4 -35.64 23.72 -0.61
C ARG A 4 -35.33 22.24 -0.81
N THR A 5 -35.37 21.79 -2.06
CA THR A 5 -34.87 20.45 -2.42
C THR A 5 -33.36 20.50 -2.36
N PHE A 6 -32.75 19.59 -1.60
CA PHE A 6 -31.31 19.41 -1.54
C PHE A 6 -30.97 18.14 -2.30
N TRP A 7 -30.05 18.25 -3.25
CA TRP A 7 -29.43 17.08 -3.87
C TRP A 7 -28.52 16.38 -2.84
N VAL A 8 -28.52 15.05 -2.84
CA VAL A 8 -27.82 14.19 -1.88
C VAL A 8 -27.14 13.07 -2.64
N LEU A 9 -25.91 12.74 -2.24
CA LEU A 9 -25.19 11.59 -2.78
C LEU A 9 -25.94 10.29 -2.48
N ASP A 10 -26.11 9.46 -3.50
CA ASP A 10 -26.72 8.14 -3.38
C ASP A 10 -25.78 7.01 -3.84
N ASP A 11 -26.32 5.79 -3.97
CA ASP A 11 -25.54 4.62 -4.35
C ASP A 11 -25.02 4.68 -5.80
N ALA A 12 -25.65 5.46 -6.68
CA ALA A 12 -25.19 5.64 -8.05
C ALA A 12 -23.92 6.51 -8.11
N ASP A 13 -23.70 7.37 -7.11
CA ASP A 13 -22.52 8.24 -7.02
C ASP A 13 -21.31 7.53 -6.38
N ARG A 14 -21.53 6.35 -5.80
CA ARG A 14 -20.49 5.59 -5.09
C ARG A 14 -19.23 5.35 -5.94
N PRO A 15 -19.28 5.01 -7.24
CA PRO A 15 -18.08 4.83 -8.05
C PRO A 15 -17.19 6.08 -8.14
N VAL A 16 -17.78 7.29 -8.12
CA VAL A 16 -17.03 8.55 -8.12
C VAL A 16 -16.37 8.78 -6.77
N VAL A 17 -17.09 8.50 -5.67
CA VAL A 17 -16.54 8.60 -4.31
C VAL A 17 -15.39 7.61 -4.12
N ASP A 18 -15.56 6.36 -4.52
CA ASP A 18 -14.55 5.30 -4.32
C ASP A 18 -13.26 5.59 -5.12
N ASP A 19 -13.38 6.15 -6.33
CA ASP A 19 -12.24 6.58 -7.16
C ASP A 19 -11.42 7.69 -6.51
N LEU A 20 -12.10 8.75 -6.05
CA LEU A 20 -11.48 9.88 -5.39
C LEU A 20 -10.92 9.49 -4.03
N ALA A 21 -11.54 8.52 -3.34
CA ALA A 21 -11.13 8.07 -2.02
C ALA A 21 -9.73 7.42 -2.01
N VAL A 22 -9.27 6.89 -3.16
CA VAL A 22 -7.91 6.33 -3.27
C VAL A 22 -6.84 7.39 -3.00
N GLY A 23 -7.03 8.64 -3.46
CA GLY A 23 -6.10 9.75 -3.21
C GLY A 23 -6.48 10.68 -2.07
N LEU A 24 -7.76 10.71 -1.64
CA LEU A 24 -8.24 11.73 -0.70
C LEU A 24 -8.69 11.17 0.66
N GLY A 25 -8.86 9.86 0.76
CA GLY A 25 -9.64 9.24 1.83
C GLY A 25 -11.14 9.48 1.66
N ARG A 26 -11.95 8.68 2.36
CA ARG A 26 -13.41 8.60 2.13
C ARG A 26 -14.14 9.92 2.41
N THR A 27 -13.78 10.62 3.47
CA THR A 27 -14.50 11.84 3.87
C THR A 27 -14.29 12.98 2.88
N SER A 28 -13.04 13.26 2.51
CA SER A 28 -12.71 14.30 1.53
C SER A 28 -13.25 13.95 0.15
N ALA A 29 -13.16 12.68 -0.25
CA ALA A 29 -13.74 12.21 -1.50
C ALA A 29 -15.25 12.42 -1.59
N ARG A 30 -16.01 12.14 -0.51
CA ARG A 30 -17.46 12.44 -0.46
C ARG A 30 -17.76 13.93 -0.64
N VAL A 31 -16.97 14.81 -0.01
CA VAL A 31 -17.17 16.26 -0.14
C VAL A 31 -16.86 16.73 -1.56
N LEU A 32 -15.75 16.27 -2.16
CA LEU A 32 -15.38 16.64 -3.51
C LEU A 32 -16.34 16.07 -4.56
N ALA A 33 -16.72 14.79 -4.46
CA ALA A 33 -17.69 14.16 -5.34
C ALA A 33 -19.03 14.91 -5.32
N TYR A 34 -19.51 15.27 -4.13
CA TYR A 34 -20.72 16.09 -3.99
C TYR A 34 -20.59 17.44 -4.72
N LEU A 35 -19.45 18.13 -4.58
CA LEU A 35 -19.23 19.42 -5.23
C LEU A 35 -19.17 19.30 -6.76
N LEU A 36 -18.49 18.28 -7.28
CA LEU A 36 -18.33 18.03 -8.71
C LEU A 36 -19.65 17.67 -9.40
N LEU A 37 -20.33 16.64 -8.90
CA LEU A 37 -21.60 16.17 -9.46
C LEU A 37 -22.69 17.23 -9.36
N ARG A 38 -22.64 18.07 -8.32
CA ARG A 38 -23.54 19.20 -8.18
C ARG A 38 -23.24 20.32 -9.19
N ALA A 39 -21.97 20.58 -9.48
CA ALA A 39 -21.58 21.62 -10.45
C ALA A 39 -22.08 21.30 -11.87
N GLU A 40 -22.33 20.03 -12.20
CA GLU A 40 -22.96 19.64 -13.47
C GLU A 40 -24.45 20.01 -13.55
N GLN A 41 -25.09 20.25 -12.40
CA GLN A 41 -26.54 20.48 -12.30
C GLN A 41 -26.89 21.92 -11.88
N ALA A 42 -25.97 22.62 -11.21
CA ALA A 42 -26.20 23.95 -10.66
C ALA A 42 -24.90 24.78 -10.54
N ASP A 43 -24.94 26.01 -11.04
CA ASP A 43 -23.80 26.94 -11.08
C ASP A 43 -23.55 27.72 -9.77
N ASP A 44 -24.33 27.48 -8.71
CA ASP A 44 -24.19 28.22 -7.45
C ASP A 44 -23.26 27.50 -6.45
N PRO A 45 -22.50 28.19 -5.59
CA PRO A 45 -21.58 27.55 -4.66
C PRO A 45 -22.32 26.82 -3.51
N ALA A 46 -21.71 25.76 -2.95
CA ALA A 46 -22.32 24.98 -1.88
C ALA A 46 -21.90 25.50 -0.49
N THR A 47 -22.87 25.90 0.34
CA THR A 47 -22.61 26.29 1.74
C THR A 47 -22.37 25.07 2.64
N THR A 48 -21.88 25.29 3.86
CA THR A 48 -21.69 24.21 4.85
C THR A 48 -22.98 23.42 5.11
N LEU A 49 -24.15 24.07 5.09
CA LEU A 49 -25.43 23.38 5.24
C LEU A 49 -25.68 22.41 4.08
N ARG A 50 -25.40 22.84 2.85
CA ARG A 50 -25.54 21.98 1.66
C ARG A 50 -24.56 20.82 1.69
N LEU A 51 -23.30 21.06 2.05
CA LEU A 51 -22.31 19.99 2.22
C LEU A 51 -22.79 18.95 3.25
N ARG A 52 -23.34 19.39 4.39
CA ARG A 52 -23.87 18.48 5.42
C ARG A 52 -25.02 17.61 4.94
N VAL A 53 -26.03 18.24 4.34
CA VAL A 53 -27.20 17.52 3.84
C VAL A 53 -26.81 16.61 2.68
N GLY A 54 -26.02 17.12 1.75
CA GLY A 54 -25.66 16.44 0.52
C GLY A 54 -24.72 15.25 0.69
N THR A 55 -23.81 15.32 1.68
CA THR A 55 -22.86 14.24 1.95
C THR A 55 -23.28 13.33 3.10
N GLY A 56 -24.27 13.73 3.90
CA GLY A 56 -24.64 13.05 5.14
C GLY A 56 -23.60 13.18 6.27
N LEU A 57 -22.58 14.02 6.11
CA LEU A 57 -21.50 14.18 7.09
C LEU A 57 -21.85 15.19 8.18
N SER A 58 -21.27 15.00 9.37
CA SER A 58 -21.35 15.97 10.46
C SER A 58 -20.44 17.18 10.23
N ARG A 59 -20.53 18.20 11.08
CA ARG A 59 -19.84 19.48 10.87
C ARG A 59 -18.31 19.36 10.91
N SER A 60 -17.76 18.57 11.85
CA SER A 60 -16.29 18.46 12.02
C SER A 60 -15.64 17.79 10.81
N PRO A 61 -16.09 16.59 10.35
CA PRO A 61 -15.52 15.95 9.16
C PRO A 61 -15.58 16.81 7.90
N ILE A 62 -16.63 17.64 7.75
CA ILE A 62 -16.72 18.58 6.63
C ILE A 62 -15.68 19.69 6.76
N SER A 63 -15.50 20.25 7.95
CA SER A 63 -14.50 21.29 8.17
C SER A 63 -13.10 20.79 7.82
N ASP A 64 -12.76 19.57 8.25
CA ASP A 64 -11.46 18.96 7.99
C ASP A 64 -11.29 18.62 6.50
N ALA A 65 -12.32 18.05 5.87
CA ALA A 65 -12.32 17.75 4.44
C ALA A 65 -12.17 19.00 3.58
N VAL A 66 -12.94 20.06 3.87
CA VAL A 66 -12.85 21.34 3.15
C VAL A 66 -11.45 21.93 3.29
N ALA A 67 -10.88 21.97 4.50
CA ALA A 67 -9.53 22.49 4.70
C ALA A 67 -8.48 21.72 3.89
N ARG A 68 -8.58 20.38 3.83
CA ARG A 68 -7.68 19.54 3.01
C ARG A 68 -7.86 19.79 1.51
N LEU A 69 -9.11 19.87 1.03
CA LEU A 69 -9.42 20.11 -0.38
C LEU A 69 -9.00 21.52 -0.84
N GLU A 70 -9.15 22.54 0.02
CA GLU A 70 -8.65 23.90 -0.22
C GLU A 70 -7.12 23.92 -0.30
N ALA A 71 -6.44 23.26 0.64
CA ALA A 71 -4.98 23.15 0.64
C ALA A 71 -4.44 22.45 -0.61
N ALA A 72 -5.19 21.46 -1.13
CA ALA A 72 -4.87 20.77 -2.39
C ALA A 72 -5.31 21.52 -3.66
N GLY A 73 -5.93 22.72 -3.54
CA GLY A 73 -6.40 23.48 -4.70
C GLY A 73 -7.53 22.81 -5.51
N LEU A 74 -8.24 21.86 -4.90
CA LEU A 74 -9.33 21.10 -5.54
C LEU A 74 -10.67 21.85 -5.46
N ILE A 75 -10.80 22.74 -4.48
CA ILE A 75 -11.98 23.58 -4.29
C ILE A 75 -11.58 25.01 -3.98
N GLU A 76 -12.44 25.95 -4.34
CA GLU A 76 -12.28 27.38 -4.05
C GLU A 76 -13.35 27.85 -3.06
N ARG A 77 -12.94 28.73 -2.15
CA ARG A 77 -13.84 29.37 -1.18
C ARG A 77 -14.40 30.66 -1.72
N SER A 78 -15.72 30.80 -1.64
CA SER A 78 -16.46 32.03 -1.89
C SER A 78 -17.44 32.32 -0.75
N THR A 79 -18.30 33.32 -0.94
CA THR A 79 -19.42 33.63 -0.04
C THR A 79 -20.71 33.72 -0.82
N VAL A 80 -21.84 33.38 -0.20
CA VAL A 80 -23.17 33.55 -0.80
C VAL A 80 -23.83 34.77 -0.20
N ASP A 81 -24.34 35.66 -1.06
CA ASP A 81 -25.17 36.76 -0.60
C ASP A 81 -26.50 36.23 -0.05
N THR A 82 -26.86 36.72 1.13
CA THR A 82 -28.12 36.38 1.78
C THR A 82 -28.76 37.64 2.30
N ASP A 83 -30.09 37.74 2.22
CA ASP A 83 -30.87 38.83 2.82
C ASP A 83 -30.78 38.87 4.37
N ALA A 84 -30.04 37.94 4.98
CA ALA A 84 -29.83 37.84 6.42
C ALA A 84 -28.77 38.84 6.89
N THR A 85 -29.01 39.47 8.05
CA THR A 85 -28.04 40.34 8.71
C THR A 85 -26.90 39.51 9.31
N GLY A 86 -25.66 39.77 8.88
CA GLY A 86 -24.46 39.08 9.40
C GLY A 86 -23.35 38.93 8.36
N ARG A 87 -22.28 38.20 8.74
CA ARG A 87 -21.21 37.83 7.79
C ARG A 87 -21.78 36.85 6.76
N PRO A 88 -21.59 37.10 5.45
CA PRO A 88 -22.02 36.18 4.40
C PRO A 88 -21.49 34.75 4.65
N PRO A 89 -22.33 33.71 4.52
CA PRO A 89 -21.90 32.33 4.71
C PRO A 89 -20.84 31.93 3.68
N SER A 90 -19.80 31.23 4.13
CA SER A 90 -18.83 30.60 3.24
C SER A 90 -19.48 29.51 2.39
N ALA A 91 -19.02 29.42 1.14
CA ALA A 91 -19.42 28.39 0.21
C ALA A 91 -18.26 27.96 -0.69
N TRP A 92 -18.43 26.83 -1.37
CA TRP A 92 -17.36 26.19 -2.12
C TRP A 92 -17.82 25.71 -3.49
N THR A 93 -16.89 25.77 -4.45
CA THR A 93 -17.02 25.23 -5.81
C THR A 93 -15.78 24.41 -6.15
N PRO A 94 -15.90 23.35 -6.97
CA PRO A 94 -14.73 22.67 -7.50
C PRO A 94 -13.94 23.62 -8.42
N THR A 95 -12.61 23.48 -8.47
CA THR A 95 -11.77 24.34 -9.33
C THR A 95 -11.73 23.88 -10.79
N THR A 96 -12.18 22.65 -11.07
CA THR A 96 -12.14 22.03 -12.39
C THR A 96 -13.11 20.86 -12.46
N ASP A 97 -13.28 20.24 -13.64
CA ASP A 97 -14.10 19.04 -13.83
C ASP A 97 -13.61 17.81 -13.04
N LEU A 98 -14.39 16.71 -13.09
CA LEU A 98 -14.10 15.48 -12.37
C LEU A 98 -12.75 14.84 -12.80
N ALA A 99 -12.47 14.77 -14.09
CA ALA A 99 -11.27 14.11 -14.61
C ALA A 99 -10.00 14.85 -14.15
N ALA A 100 -9.99 16.18 -14.28
CA ALA A 100 -8.89 17.02 -13.83
C ALA A 100 -8.78 17.07 -12.30
N SER A 101 -9.90 17.07 -11.57
CA SER A 101 -9.91 17.02 -10.10
C SER A 101 -9.34 15.71 -9.58
N ARG A 102 -9.69 14.58 -10.22
CA ARG A 102 -9.11 13.28 -9.92
C ARG A 102 -7.61 13.27 -10.13
N ARG A 103 -7.14 13.78 -11.27
CA ARG A 103 -5.71 13.85 -11.57
C ARG A 103 -4.95 14.68 -10.52
N ARG A 104 -5.45 15.87 -10.21
CA ARG A 104 -4.87 16.75 -9.17
C ARG A 104 -4.91 16.12 -7.79
N ALA A 105 -5.95 15.35 -7.47
CA ALA A 105 -6.07 14.66 -6.20
C ALA A 105 -4.99 13.58 -6.03
N TYR A 106 -4.69 12.81 -7.09
CA TYR A 106 -3.64 11.79 -7.05
C TYR A 106 -2.25 12.42 -7.00
N ASP A 107 -2.03 13.52 -7.72
CA ASP A 107 -0.78 14.30 -7.69
C ASP A 107 -0.49 14.92 -6.31
N ALA A 108 -1.49 15.57 -5.72
CA ALA A 108 -1.40 16.10 -4.36
C ALA A 108 -1.17 14.98 -3.33
N HIS A 109 -1.76 13.81 -3.54
CA HIS A 109 -1.58 12.67 -2.67
C HIS A 109 -0.19 12.05 -2.78
N ALA A 110 0.35 11.91 -3.98
CA ALA A 110 1.74 11.48 -4.21
C ALA A 110 2.74 12.40 -3.50
N THR A 111 2.54 13.71 -3.61
CA THR A 111 3.32 14.72 -2.87
C THR A 111 3.24 14.48 -1.36
N ALA A 112 2.03 14.32 -0.83
CA ALA A 112 1.80 14.09 0.60
C ALA A 112 2.41 12.77 1.11
N LEU A 113 2.49 11.73 0.27
CA LEU A 113 3.17 10.47 0.61
C LEU A 113 4.68 10.67 0.76
N LEU A 114 5.31 11.44 -0.13
CA LEU A 114 6.75 11.76 -0.04
C LEU A 114 7.06 12.64 1.17
N GLU A 115 6.29 13.70 1.40
CA GLU A 115 6.43 14.54 2.61
C GLU A 115 6.25 13.71 3.89
N ARG A 116 5.33 12.74 3.86
CA ARG A 116 5.11 11.84 4.98
C ARG A 116 6.30 10.91 5.21
N ALA A 117 6.93 10.42 4.14
CA ALA A 117 8.15 9.62 4.23
C ALA A 117 9.30 10.42 4.84
N GLU A 118 9.51 11.67 4.40
CA GLU A 118 10.52 12.59 4.95
C GLU A 118 10.30 12.86 6.45
N THR A 119 9.03 13.01 6.85
CA THR A 119 8.68 13.24 8.26
C THR A 119 8.97 12.03 9.15
N ILE A 120 8.77 10.80 8.64
CA ILE A 120 8.95 9.57 9.43
C ILE A 120 10.41 9.12 9.44
N PHE A 121 11.12 9.33 8.32
CA PHE A 121 12.46 8.82 8.09
C PHE A 121 13.40 9.99 7.79
N GLU A 122 13.84 10.69 8.83
CA GLU A 122 14.78 11.79 8.70
C GLU A 122 16.02 11.35 7.88
N PRO A 123 16.49 12.18 6.92
CA PRO A 123 17.63 11.85 6.09
C PRO A 123 18.89 11.63 6.93
N SER A 124 19.66 10.59 6.62
CA SER A 124 20.96 10.38 7.23
C SER A 124 21.94 11.44 6.69
N ALA A 125 22.52 12.27 7.57
CA ALA A 125 23.40 13.39 7.20
C ALA A 125 24.73 13.02 6.49
N THR A 126 24.93 11.75 6.12
CA THR A 126 26.18 11.19 5.62
C THR A 126 25.98 10.57 4.25
N GLY A 127 26.29 11.31 3.17
CA GLY A 127 26.31 10.75 1.82
C GLY A 127 26.57 11.76 0.71
N SER A 128 27.77 12.35 0.67
CA SER A 128 28.23 13.12 -0.50
C SER A 128 28.74 12.18 -1.59
N GLU A 129 27.83 11.57 -2.35
CA GLU A 129 28.18 10.98 -3.64
C GLU A 129 27.40 11.68 -4.76
N SER A 130 28.13 12.04 -5.81
CA SER A 130 27.62 12.71 -7.00
C SER A 130 26.88 11.70 -7.87
N ASP A 131 25.56 11.75 -7.88
CA ASP A 131 24.73 11.05 -8.86
C ASP A 131 24.14 12.12 -9.80
N SER A 132 24.40 11.99 -11.10
CA SER A 132 23.98 12.99 -12.09
C SER A 132 22.46 12.96 -12.27
N ALA A 133 21.78 14.09 -12.09
CA ALA A 133 20.36 14.23 -12.37
C ALA A 133 20.11 13.99 -13.88
N ARG A 134 19.39 12.92 -14.24
CA ARG A 134 18.82 12.80 -15.58
C ARG A 134 17.52 13.60 -15.64
N SER A 135 17.48 14.61 -16.50
CA SER A 135 16.26 15.37 -16.84
C SER A 135 15.74 14.93 -18.21
N GLY A 136 14.48 14.50 -18.28
CA GLY A 136 13.79 14.00 -19.46
C GLY A 136 12.56 13.18 -19.05
N VAL A 137 11.79 12.62 -20.00
CA VAL A 137 10.74 11.61 -19.72
C VAL A 137 11.31 10.67 -18.65
N SER A 138 10.63 10.60 -17.50
CA SER A 138 11.23 10.05 -16.30
C SER A 138 11.21 8.53 -16.39
N GLU A 139 12.13 7.96 -17.16
CA GLU A 139 12.46 6.54 -17.10
C GLU A 139 12.71 6.20 -15.63
N LEU A 140 11.92 5.27 -15.13
CA LEU A 140 11.92 4.86 -13.73
C LEU A 140 11.87 3.35 -13.67
N SER A 141 12.97 2.76 -13.21
CA SER A 141 13.08 1.32 -13.04
C SER A 141 12.56 0.89 -11.67
N VAL A 142 11.67 -0.10 -11.67
CA VAL A 142 11.02 -0.63 -10.47
C VAL A 142 11.46 -2.07 -10.25
N ALA A 143 12.19 -2.32 -9.15
CA ALA A 143 12.56 -3.65 -8.70
C ALA A 143 11.41 -4.29 -7.90
N LEU A 144 10.60 -5.12 -8.55
CA LEU A 144 9.63 -5.98 -7.90
C LEU A 144 10.35 -7.00 -7.01
N ASN A 145 9.80 -7.30 -5.84
CA ASN A 145 10.40 -8.23 -4.88
C ASN A 145 10.17 -9.71 -5.23
N TRP A 146 9.40 -9.98 -6.28
CA TRP A 146 9.14 -11.32 -6.76
C TRP A 146 8.72 -11.30 -8.22
N ARG A 147 8.56 -12.49 -8.81
CA ARG A 147 7.93 -12.64 -10.13
C ARG A 147 6.53 -12.01 -10.13
N PRO A 148 6.08 -11.42 -11.26
CA PRO A 148 4.74 -10.86 -11.39
C PRO A 148 3.65 -11.85 -10.97
N ASN A 149 2.71 -11.40 -10.13
CA ASN A 149 1.61 -12.19 -9.60
C ASN A 149 0.47 -11.26 -9.14
N GLY A 150 -0.60 -11.79 -8.53
CA GLY A 150 -1.76 -11.01 -8.09
C GLY A 150 -1.45 -9.81 -7.17
N LEU A 151 -0.33 -9.83 -6.44
CA LEU A 151 0.08 -8.73 -5.56
C LEU A 151 0.61 -7.51 -6.34
N HIS A 152 0.90 -7.68 -7.63
CA HIS A 152 1.45 -6.64 -8.50
C HIS A 152 0.41 -6.03 -9.44
N VAL A 153 -0.85 -6.51 -9.42
CA VAL A 153 -1.95 -6.04 -10.29
C VAL A 153 -2.06 -4.51 -10.37
N PRO A 154 -1.98 -3.72 -9.28
CA PRO A 154 -2.07 -2.26 -9.37
C PRO A 154 -1.03 -1.62 -10.31
N PHE A 155 0.19 -2.13 -10.32
CA PHE A 155 1.25 -1.59 -11.19
C PHE A 155 0.97 -1.87 -12.66
N TYR A 156 0.48 -3.06 -12.98
CA TYR A 156 0.12 -3.42 -14.35
C TYR A 156 -1.18 -2.73 -14.79
N ALA A 157 -2.12 -2.51 -13.87
CA ALA A 157 -3.33 -1.72 -14.14
C ALA A 157 -2.98 -0.28 -14.52
N ALA A 158 -1.98 0.34 -13.86
CA ALA A 158 -1.49 1.67 -14.23
C ALA A 158 -0.90 1.70 -15.65
N VAL A 159 -0.14 0.68 -16.05
CA VAL A 159 0.34 0.53 -17.43
C VAL A 159 -0.81 0.40 -18.41
N GLU A 160 -1.77 -0.49 -18.13
CA GLU A 160 -2.88 -0.78 -19.04
C GLU A 160 -3.80 0.40 -19.31
N THR A 161 -3.92 1.28 -18.32
CA THR A 161 -4.83 2.43 -18.36
C THR A 161 -4.13 3.73 -18.70
N GLY A 162 -2.80 3.69 -18.94
CA GLY A 162 -2.00 4.86 -19.30
C GLY A 162 -1.81 5.84 -18.15
N TRP A 163 -2.00 5.41 -16.89
CA TRP A 163 -1.85 6.31 -15.74
C TRP A 163 -0.41 6.78 -15.57
N TYR A 164 0.59 5.95 -15.85
CA TYR A 164 1.98 6.42 -15.84
C TYR A 164 2.25 7.45 -16.95
N ASP A 165 1.75 7.20 -18.17
CA ASP A 165 1.88 8.12 -19.30
C ASP A 165 1.20 9.48 -19.02
N GLU A 166 0.02 9.48 -18.39
CA GLU A 166 -0.73 10.71 -18.02
C GLU A 166 0.08 11.61 -17.06
N TYR A 167 0.92 11.04 -16.20
CA TYR A 167 1.82 11.78 -15.32
C TYR A 167 3.25 11.92 -15.87
N GLY A 168 3.52 11.43 -17.08
CA GLY A 168 4.85 11.52 -17.72
C GLY A 168 5.91 10.62 -17.09
N ALA A 169 5.50 9.53 -16.44
CA ALA A 169 6.39 8.47 -15.95
C ALA A 169 6.51 7.36 -17.00
N ASP A 170 7.74 6.97 -17.34
CA ASP A 170 8.01 5.81 -18.18
C ASP A 170 8.55 4.69 -17.28
N VAL A 171 7.73 3.68 -17.01
CA VAL A 171 7.97 2.73 -15.92
C VAL A 171 8.35 1.37 -16.47
N GLU A 172 9.54 0.90 -16.10
CA GLU A 172 10.02 -0.43 -16.41
C GLU A 172 10.05 -1.31 -15.16
N PHE A 173 9.48 -2.52 -15.26
CA PHE A 173 9.49 -3.49 -14.16
C PHE A 173 10.58 -4.53 -14.37
N ASP A 174 11.45 -4.66 -13.39
CA ASP A 174 12.39 -5.76 -13.26
C ASP A 174 12.06 -6.52 -11.97
N HIS A 175 12.25 -7.84 -11.96
CA HIS A 175 11.96 -8.64 -10.77
C HIS A 175 13.24 -9.11 -10.10
N ARG A 176 13.17 -9.15 -8.78
CA ARG A 176 14.22 -9.63 -7.89
C ARG A 176 13.65 -10.78 -7.08
N GLU A 177 14.51 -11.74 -6.75
CA GLU A 177 14.12 -12.85 -5.88
C GLU A 177 14.20 -12.41 -4.41
N GLY A 178 13.18 -11.68 -3.96
CA GLY A 178 12.97 -11.29 -2.56
C GLY A 178 13.22 -9.81 -2.26
N SER A 179 12.59 -9.35 -1.17
CA SER A 179 12.65 -7.96 -0.68
C SER A 179 14.07 -7.43 -0.50
N ARG A 180 15.00 -8.28 -0.02
CA ARG A 180 16.40 -7.87 0.18
C ARG A 180 17.07 -7.49 -1.14
N ARG A 181 16.92 -8.31 -2.18
CA ARG A 181 17.52 -8.06 -3.49
C ARG A 181 16.90 -6.83 -4.17
N ALA A 182 15.62 -6.57 -3.94
CA ALA A 182 14.99 -5.33 -4.38
C ALA A 182 15.55 -4.09 -3.67
N VAL A 183 15.73 -4.15 -2.34
CA VAL A 183 16.41 -3.08 -1.58
C VAL A 183 17.85 -2.89 -2.03
N ASP A 184 18.60 -3.98 -2.24
CA ASP A 184 20.00 -3.92 -2.70
C ASP A 184 20.10 -3.25 -4.08
N ALA A 185 19.18 -3.55 -5.02
CA ALA A 185 19.11 -2.91 -6.32
C ALA A 185 18.83 -1.40 -6.22
N VAL A 186 17.91 -0.99 -5.33
CA VAL A 186 17.65 0.44 -5.07
C VAL A 186 18.85 1.13 -4.44
N ALA A 187 19.49 0.49 -3.48
CA ALA A 187 20.67 1.02 -2.80
C ALA A 187 21.86 1.19 -3.77
N ALA A 188 22.08 0.23 -4.65
CA ALA A 188 23.11 0.26 -5.69
C ALA A 188 22.81 1.29 -6.80
N GLY A 189 21.54 1.68 -6.96
CA GLY A 189 21.10 2.55 -8.05
C GLY A 189 20.79 1.81 -9.35
N ASP A 190 20.77 0.48 -9.33
CA ASP A 190 20.29 -0.36 -10.44
C ASP A 190 18.77 -0.23 -10.63
N ALA A 191 18.05 0.11 -9.55
CA ALA A 191 16.64 0.44 -9.56
C ALA A 191 16.38 1.80 -8.88
N ASP A 192 15.37 2.52 -9.35
CA ASP A 192 14.96 3.79 -8.74
C ASP A 192 14.04 3.58 -7.55
N VAL A 193 13.15 2.60 -7.71
CA VAL A 193 12.16 2.20 -6.73
C VAL A 193 12.20 0.69 -6.58
N GLY A 194 11.93 0.19 -5.38
CA GLY A 194 11.85 -1.24 -5.10
C GLY A 194 10.63 -1.57 -4.25
N LEU A 195 10.12 -2.78 -4.40
CA LEU A 195 9.17 -3.34 -3.45
C LEU A 195 9.92 -4.09 -2.38
N ALA A 196 9.56 -3.86 -1.12
CA ALA A 196 10.15 -4.60 -0.02
C ALA A 196 9.21 -4.62 1.19
N GLY A 197 9.19 -5.75 1.89
CA GLY A 197 8.46 -5.85 3.15
C GLY A 197 9.05 -4.92 4.22
N ALA A 198 8.18 -4.43 5.11
CA ALA A 198 8.51 -3.42 6.09
C ALA A 198 9.67 -3.83 7.03
N ALA A 199 9.75 -5.12 7.40
CA ALA A 199 10.82 -5.59 8.28
C ALA A 199 12.18 -5.58 7.58
N THR A 200 12.23 -6.01 6.31
CA THR A 200 13.44 -5.93 5.48
C THR A 200 13.95 -4.49 5.36
N VAL A 201 13.06 -3.52 5.16
CA VAL A 201 13.46 -2.11 5.03
C VAL A 201 14.02 -1.57 6.35
N LEU A 202 13.37 -1.84 7.48
CA LEU A 202 13.89 -1.42 8.78
C LEU A 202 15.25 -2.04 9.09
N ARG A 203 15.46 -3.31 8.74
CA ARG A 203 16.76 -3.98 8.89
C ARG A 203 17.83 -3.35 8.00
N ALA A 204 17.50 -3.05 6.74
CA ALA A 204 18.43 -2.37 5.83
C ALA A 204 18.83 -0.98 6.36
N ARG A 205 17.87 -0.21 6.87
CA ARG A 205 18.13 1.10 7.50
C ARG A 205 18.97 0.97 8.77
N ALA A 206 18.67 0.01 9.64
CA ALA A 206 19.50 -0.28 10.81
C ALA A 206 20.93 -0.68 10.42
N ALA A 207 21.07 -1.29 9.24
CA ALA A 207 22.35 -1.57 8.59
C ALA A 207 22.96 -0.40 7.80
N GLY A 208 22.44 0.82 7.99
CA GLY A 208 22.94 2.07 7.38
C GLY A 208 22.74 2.16 5.87
N VAL A 209 21.86 1.34 5.29
CA VAL A 209 21.46 1.47 3.89
C VAL A 209 20.47 2.65 3.78
N PRO A 210 20.76 3.69 2.97
CA PRO A 210 19.99 4.94 2.95
C PRO A 210 18.75 4.82 2.05
N VAL A 211 17.82 3.93 2.43
CA VAL A 211 16.56 3.66 1.71
C VAL A 211 15.35 3.97 2.58
N VAL A 212 14.28 4.51 2.00
CA VAL A 212 13.07 4.93 2.71
C VAL A 212 11.79 4.35 2.07
N PRO A 213 10.83 3.89 2.88
CA PRO A 213 9.48 3.61 2.42
C PRO A 213 8.76 4.91 2.05
N ILE A 214 8.40 5.07 0.78
CA ILE A 214 7.63 6.21 0.26
C ILE A 214 6.12 5.96 0.20
N ALA A 215 5.70 4.70 0.20
CA ALA A 215 4.29 4.31 0.33
C ALA A 215 4.15 2.86 0.83
N VAL A 216 3.03 2.53 1.46
CA VAL A 216 2.70 1.16 1.88
C VAL A 216 1.68 0.56 0.91
N LEU A 217 2.12 -0.39 0.07
CA LEU A 217 1.27 -1.01 -0.96
C LEU A 217 0.12 -1.81 -0.33
N TYR A 218 0.42 -2.63 0.68
CA TYR A 218 -0.57 -3.36 1.47
C TYR A 218 -0.37 -3.07 2.96
N GLN A 219 -1.47 -2.73 3.64
CA GLN A 219 -1.47 -2.26 5.02
C GLN A 219 -1.25 -3.36 6.07
N ARG A 220 -1.30 -4.64 5.67
CA ARG A 220 -0.90 -5.79 6.48
C ARG A 220 0.08 -6.68 5.73
N ALA A 221 1.06 -7.23 6.47
CA ALA A 221 1.97 -8.22 5.94
C ALA A 221 1.25 -9.50 5.53
N MET A 222 1.71 -10.08 4.42
CA MET A 222 1.17 -11.29 3.82
C MET A 222 2.03 -12.52 4.13
N ALA A 223 2.88 -12.42 5.15
CA ALA A 223 3.65 -13.57 5.64
C ALA A 223 2.74 -14.53 6.41
N VAL A 224 3.00 -15.82 6.27
CA VAL A 224 2.27 -16.91 6.94
C VAL A 224 3.24 -17.95 7.47
N LEU A 225 2.85 -18.64 8.54
CA LEU A 225 3.41 -19.94 8.92
C LEU A 225 2.37 -20.98 8.51
N TYR A 226 2.70 -21.88 7.59
CA TYR A 226 1.75 -22.81 7.03
C TYR A 226 2.25 -24.26 7.05
N SER A 227 1.29 -25.18 7.09
CA SER A 227 1.52 -26.62 7.04
C SER A 227 0.40 -27.30 6.28
N THR A 228 0.66 -28.50 5.76
CA THR A 228 -0.44 -29.37 5.32
C THR A 228 -1.15 -29.96 6.55
N ARG A 229 -2.47 -30.16 6.45
CA ARG A 229 -3.28 -30.75 7.53
C ARG A 229 -2.84 -32.17 7.90
N GLU A 230 -2.25 -32.89 6.94
CA GLU A 230 -1.72 -34.25 7.14
C GLU A 230 -0.64 -34.30 8.22
N VAL A 231 0.22 -33.27 8.34
CA VAL A 231 1.31 -33.21 9.33
C VAL A 231 0.78 -33.20 10.77
N PHE A 232 -0.33 -32.50 10.99
CA PHE A 232 -0.92 -32.34 12.33
C PHE A 232 -2.04 -33.35 12.61
N GLY A 233 -2.66 -33.91 11.58
CA GLY A 233 -3.88 -34.73 11.68
C GLY A 233 -5.14 -33.93 12.04
N THR A 234 -4.98 -32.66 12.42
CA THR A 234 -6.02 -31.69 12.78
C THR A 234 -5.67 -30.33 12.19
N GLU A 235 -6.63 -29.41 12.17
CA GLU A 235 -6.36 -28.05 11.67
C GLU A 235 -5.31 -27.32 12.54
N LEU A 236 -4.32 -26.69 11.91
CA LEU A 236 -3.38 -25.77 12.56
C LEU A 236 -4.08 -24.41 12.78
N ARG A 237 -4.46 -24.12 14.03
CA ARG A 237 -5.23 -22.93 14.42
C ARG A 237 -4.62 -22.13 15.56
N SER A 238 -3.64 -22.67 16.28
CA SER A 238 -3.03 -21.97 17.42
C SER A 238 -1.52 -22.08 17.47
N VAL A 239 -0.94 -21.07 18.11
CA VAL A 239 0.49 -20.97 18.42
C VAL A 239 0.99 -22.16 19.25
N ASP A 240 0.16 -22.66 20.17
CA ASP A 240 0.53 -23.79 21.04
C ASP A 240 0.81 -25.08 20.26
N GLN A 241 0.17 -25.28 19.10
CA GLN A 241 0.40 -26.45 18.26
C GLN A 241 1.81 -26.48 17.66
N LEU A 242 2.49 -25.34 17.63
CA LEU A 242 3.86 -25.25 17.11
C LEU A 242 4.88 -25.89 18.05
N ARG A 243 4.62 -26.01 19.37
CA ARG A 243 5.60 -26.55 20.32
C ARG A 243 6.09 -27.95 19.92
N GLY A 244 7.40 -28.13 19.98
CA GLY A 244 8.13 -29.34 19.60
C GLY A 244 8.16 -29.62 18.10
N ARG A 245 7.78 -28.65 17.24
CA ARG A 245 7.78 -28.81 15.78
C ARG A 245 9.02 -28.21 15.15
N ARG A 246 9.37 -28.74 13.98
CA ARG A 246 10.39 -28.20 13.09
C ARG A 246 9.79 -27.13 12.20
N ILE A 247 10.29 -25.91 12.29
CA ILE A 247 9.85 -24.79 11.47
C ILE A 247 10.93 -24.43 10.44
N GLY A 248 10.65 -24.71 9.17
CA GLY A 248 11.50 -24.33 8.05
C GLY A 248 11.30 -22.87 7.66
N MET A 249 12.35 -22.05 7.78
CA MET A 249 12.27 -20.65 7.40
C MET A 249 13.61 -20.11 6.88
N PRO A 250 13.60 -19.25 5.86
CA PRO A 250 14.83 -18.76 5.27
C PRO A 250 15.47 -17.72 6.19
N ALA A 251 16.79 -17.78 6.40
CA ALA A 251 17.49 -16.94 7.38
C ALA A 251 17.25 -15.42 7.19
N ARG A 252 17.11 -14.97 5.95
CA ARG A 252 17.24 -13.54 5.59
C ARG A 252 16.08 -12.96 4.80
N SER A 253 15.09 -13.76 4.41
CA SER A 253 13.94 -13.25 3.68
C SER A 253 12.98 -12.50 4.61
N GLU A 254 12.06 -11.72 4.04
CA GLU A 254 10.96 -11.11 4.80
C GLU A 254 10.14 -12.16 5.55
N THR A 255 9.78 -13.27 4.90
CA THR A 255 8.95 -14.32 5.52
C THR A 255 9.66 -15.00 6.68
N GLY A 256 10.96 -15.24 6.58
CA GLY A 256 11.73 -15.83 7.66
C GLY A 256 12.03 -14.85 8.80
N VAL A 257 12.26 -13.56 8.51
CA VAL A 257 12.38 -12.52 9.56
C VAL A 257 11.07 -12.40 10.34
N LEU A 258 9.93 -12.35 9.64
CA LEU A 258 8.62 -12.26 10.29
C LEU A 258 8.26 -13.57 11.02
N GLY A 259 8.70 -14.73 10.52
CA GLY A 259 8.59 -16.01 11.23
C GLY A 259 9.37 -16.03 12.54
N ARG A 260 10.64 -15.60 12.54
CA ARG A 260 11.45 -15.44 13.77
C ARG A 260 10.85 -14.42 14.72
N LEU A 261 10.36 -13.30 14.22
CA LEU A 261 9.69 -12.30 15.04
C LEU A 261 8.45 -12.91 15.71
N PHE A 262 7.66 -13.67 14.96
CA PHE A 262 6.47 -14.35 15.49
C PHE A 262 6.82 -15.37 16.58
N VAL A 263 7.83 -16.22 16.34
CA VAL A 263 8.34 -17.17 17.33
C VAL A 263 8.78 -16.44 18.60
N SER A 264 9.49 -15.33 18.46
CA SER A 264 10.00 -14.59 19.61
C SER A 264 8.91 -13.89 20.42
N GLN A 265 7.96 -13.25 19.75
CA GLN A 265 6.82 -12.64 20.44
C GLN A 265 5.89 -13.68 21.09
N ALA A 266 5.94 -14.92 20.61
CA ALA A 266 5.23 -16.06 21.20
C ALA A 266 5.99 -16.76 22.34
N ALA A 267 7.23 -16.36 22.63
CA ALA A 267 8.12 -17.01 23.59
C ALA A 267 8.29 -18.52 23.32
N LEU A 268 8.52 -18.88 22.06
CA LEU A 268 8.66 -20.27 21.60
C LEU A 268 10.09 -20.63 21.19
N GLU A 269 11.08 -19.77 21.42
CA GLU A 269 12.47 -19.98 20.97
C GLU A 269 13.07 -21.30 21.47
N ASP A 270 12.80 -21.67 22.73
CA ASP A 270 13.30 -22.89 23.35
C ASP A 270 12.39 -24.12 23.10
N ASP A 271 11.20 -23.91 22.54
CA ASP A 271 10.17 -24.93 22.33
C ASP A 271 10.18 -25.47 20.89
N LEU A 272 11.06 -25.00 20.00
CA LEU A 272 11.01 -25.26 18.55
C LEU A 272 12.38 -25.65 17.99
N GLU A 273 12.37 -26.39 16.89
CA GLU A 273 13.54 -26.60 16.04
C GLU A 273 13.43 -25.70 14.81
N ILE A 274 14.38 -24.78 14.60
CA ILE A 274 14.40 -23.92 13.41
C ILE A 274 15.30 -24.56 12.36
N GLU A 275 14.71 -24.88 11.21
CA GLU A 275 15.45 -25.34 10.02
C GLU A 275 15.67 -24.14 9.09
N GLU A 276 16.92 -23.75 8.87
CA GLU A 276 17.24 -22.64 7.97
C GLU A 276 17.18 -23.08 6.51
N THR A 277 16.14 -22.65 5.80
CA THR A 277 15.92 -23.01 4.40
C THR A 277 16.64 -22.05 3.44
N GLY A 278 17.05 -22.57 2.28
CA GLY A 278 17.65 -21.78 1.20
C GLY A 278 16.67 -21.07 0.27
N GLY A 279 15.41 -20.88 0.68
CA GLY A 279 14.29 -20.52 -0.22
C GLY A 279 13.52 -21.72 -0.78
N GLU A 280 13.69 -22.89 -0.16
CA GLU A 280 13.08 -24.17 -0.55
C GLU A 280 12.07 -24.66 0.49
N GLU A 281 11.34 -23.74 1.12
CA GLU A 281 10.43 -24.01 2.25
C GLU A 281 9.37 -25.05 1.88
N ARG A 282 8.71 -24.86 0.73
CA ARG A 282 7.70 -25.81 0.25
C ARG A 282 8.29 -27.20 0.04
N THR A 283 9.53 -27.30 -0.44
CA THR A 283 10.22 -28.58 -0.64
C THR A 283 10.46 -29.25 0.71
N ALA A 284 10.99 -28.51 1.70
CA ALA A 284 11.22 -29.01 3.06
C ALA A 284 9.93 -29.50 3.76
N LEU A 285 8.80 -28.81 3.54
CA LEU A 285 7.50 -29.26 4.06
C LEU A 285 7.05 -30.57 3.41
N LEU A 286 7.25 -30.72 2.09
CA LEU A 286 6.79 -31.90 1.35
C LEU A 286 7.69 -33.13 1.55
N SER A 287 8.99 -32.94 1.79
CA SER A 287 9.94 -34.02 2.13
C SER A 287 9.83 -34.47 3.59
N GLY A 288 9.19 -33.67 4.45
CA GLY A 288 9.11 -33.92 5.88
C GLY A 288 10.35 -33.48 6.64
N ASP A 289 11.20 -32.64 6.04
CA ASP A 289 12.34 -32.00 6.72
C ASP A 289 11.86 -30.90 7.68
N ALA A 290 10.71 -30.27 7.39
CA ALA A 290 10.01 -29.34 8.27
C ALA A 290 8.54 -29.74 8.45
N ASP A 291 7.99 -29.48 9.64
CA ASP A 291 6.58 -29.71 9.95
C ASP A 291 5.72 -28.49 9.63
N VAL A 292 6.30 -27.29 9.76
CA VAL A 292 5.68 -26.00 9.46
C VAL A 292 6.70 -25.18 8.69
N VAL A 293 6.27 -24.33 7.77
CA VAL A 293 7.18 -23.44 7.05
C VAL A 293 6.66 -22.03 6.91
N THR A 294 7.56 -21.06 6.77
CA THR A 294 7.17 -19.67 6.48
C THR A 294 6.96 -19.46 4.98
N GLY A 295 6.01 -18.62 4.60
CA GLY A 295 5.78 -18.23 3.20
C GLY A 295 4.95 -16.96 3.07
N SER A 296 4.52 -16.67 1.86
CA SER A 296 3.52 -15.68 1.52
C SER A 296 2.14 -16.33 1.37
N ILE A 297 1.05 -15.56 1.42
CA ILE A 297 -0.33 -16.06 1.20
C ILE A 297 -0.53 -16.80 -0.13
N THR A 298 0.38 -16.63 -1.09
CA THR A 298 0.37 -17.34 -2.38
C THR A 298 0.88 -18.77 -2.27
N ASP A 299 1.74 -19.09 -1.29
CA ASP A 299 2.38 -20.40 -1.17
C ASP A 299 1.42 -21.51 -0.71
N PRO A 300 0.57 -21.30 0.32
CA PRO A 300 -0.49 -22.25 0.67
C PRO A 300 -1.41 -22.59 -0.51
N ARG A 301 -1.79 -21.57 -1.30
CA ARG A 301 -2.66 -21.75 -2.47
C ARG A 301 -2.06 -22.66 -3.52
N GLU A 302 -0.75 -22.60 -3.71
CA GLU A 302 -0.05 -23.49 -4.64
C GLU A 302 -0.12 -24.96 -4.21
N LEU A 303 -0.10 -25.23 -2.90
CA LEU A 303 -0.31 -26.58 -2.38
C LEU A 303 -1.79 -27.01 -2.44
N GLU A 304 -2.73 -26.11 -2.16
CA GLU A 304 -4.17 -26.38 -2.29
C GLU A 304 -4.54 -26.78 -3.72
N ARG A 305 -3.95 -26.11 -4.73
CA ARG A 305 -4.10 -26.45 -6.14
C ARG A 305 -3.57 -27.85 -6.48
N ARG A 306 -2.65 -28.39 -5.68
CA ARG A 306 -2.12 -29.76 -5.79
C ARG A 306 -2.95 -30.78 -4.98
N GLY A 307 -4.13 -30.39 -4.51
CA GLY A 307 -5.07 -31.25 -3.79
C GLY A 307 -4.75 -31.42 -2.30
N LYS A 308 -3.81 -30.65 -1.76
CA LYS A 308 -3.52 -30.66 -0.33
C LYS A 308 -4.51 -29.77 0.42
N THR A 309 -4.78 -30.11 1.66
CA THR A 309 -5.44 -29.18 2.58
C THR A 309 -4.37 -28.49 3.41
N VAL A 310 -4.36 -27.16 3.40
CA VAL A 310 -3.31 -26.35 3.99
C VAL A 310 -3.90 -25.44 5.06
N ASP A 311 -3.21 -25.36 6.19
CA ASP A 311 -3.60 -24.55 7.34
C ASP A 311 -2.50 -23.51 7.58
N ALA A 312 -2.87 -22.30 7.98
CA ALA A 312 -1.94 -21.18 8.12
C ALA A 312 -2.23 -20.32 9.36
N LEU A 313 -1.16 -19.91 10.04
CA LEU A 313 -1.15 -18.87 11.05
C LEU A 313 -0.56 -17.59 10.46
N PHE A 314 -1.11 -16.44 10.84
CA PHE A 314 -0.66 -15.14 10.35
C PHE A 314 0.05 -14.39 11.48
N PRO A 315 1.34 -14.02 11.34
CA PRO A 315 2.01 -13.13 12.28
C PRO A 315 1.24 -11.83 12.52
N THR A 316 0.51 -11.33 11.50
CA THR A 316 -0.26 -10.10 11.60
C THR A 316 -1.49 -10.16 12.51
N ASP A 317 -1.96 -11.35 12.87
CA ASP A 317 -3.09 -11.49 13.81
C ASP A 317 -2.66 -11.19 15.25
N HIS A 318 -1.35 -11.22 15.50
CA HIS A 318 -0.76 -10.98 16.81
C HIS A 318 -0.06 -9.62 16.89
N PHE A 319 0.44 -9.11 15.76
CA PHE A 319 1.19 -7.86 15.73
C PHE A 319 0.93 -7.07 14.43
N PRO A 320 0.66 -5.75 14.49
CA PRO A 320 0.43 -4.96 13.28
C PRO A 320 1.74 -4.74 12.52
N ILE A 321 1.85 -5.36 11.34
CA ILE A 321 3.03 -5.28 10.46
C ILE A 321 2.55 -4.78 9.11
N TYR A 322 3.15 -3.72 8.57
CA TYR A 322 2.89 -3.31 7.19
C TYR A 322 3.37 -4.39 6.22
N GLY A 323 2.65 -4.56 5.11
CA GLY A 323 3.06 -5.46 4.05
C GLY A 323 4.14 -4.88 3.16
N PRO A 324 4.21 -5.31 1.90
CA PRO A 324 5.11 -4.72 0.93
C PRO A 324 4.96 -3.19 0.89
N THR A 325 6.09 -2.52 0.84
CA THR A 325 6.22 -1.07 0.74
C THR A 325 6.96 -0.72 -0.53
N ILE A 326 6.68 0.47 -1.04
CA ILE A 326 7.41 1.09 -2.14
C ILE A 326 8.57 1.86 -1.52
N VAL A 327 9.78 1.56 -1.95
CA VAL A 327 11.03 2.03 -1.33
C VAL A 327 11.88 2.76 -2.36
N ALA A 328 12.43 3.90 -1.98
CA ALA A 328 13.38 4.67 -2.78
C ALA A 328 14.64 4.98 -1.96
N ARG A 329 15.70 5.47 -2.61
CA ARG A 329 16.86 6.04 -1.88
C ARG A 329 16.43 7.33 -1.16
N GLU A 330 16.95 7.59 0.04
CA GLU A 330 16.74 8.86 0.77
C GLU A 330 16.99 10.07 -0.14
N ARG A 331 18.11 10.04 -0.86
CA ARG A 331 18.50 11.11 -1.78
C ARG A 331 17.56 11.31 -2.98
N ALA A 332 16.75 10.32 -3.32
CA ALA A 332 15.83 10.41 -4.45
C ALA A 332 14.62 11.31 -4.10
N LEU A 333 14.28 11.46 -2.81
CA LEU A 333 13.23 12.37 -2.35
C LEU A 333 13.50 13.84 -2.70
N GLU A 334 14.76 14.22 -2.85
CA GLU A 334 15.16 15.56 -3.29
C GLU A 334 15.51 15.56 -4.78
N ARG A 335 16.34 14.61 -5.23
CA ARG A 335 16.94 14.65 -6.58
C ARG A 335 16.05 14.13 -7.70
N ARG A 336 15.12 13.22 -7.38
CA ARG A 336 14.17 12.62 -8.33
C ARG A 336 12.73 12.81 -7.90
N ARG A 337 12.46 13.83 -7.09
CA ARG A 337 11.11 14.12 -6.58
C ARG A 337 10.03 14.13 -7.67
N PRO A 338 10.20 14.84 -8.80
CA PRO A 338 9.16 14.83 -9.83
C PRO A 338 8.92 13.43 -10.44
N SER A 339 9.97 12.62 -10.60
CA SER A 339 9.84 11.26 -11.10
C SER A 339 9.15 10.34 -10.09
N LEU A 340 9.44 10.49 -8.79
CA LEU A 340 8.76 9.75 -7.72
C LEU A 340 7.29 10.17 -7.58
N GLU A 341 6.99 11.46 -7.70
CA GLU A 341 5.63 12.00 -7.70
C GLU A 341 4.85 11.43 -8.90
N ALA A 342 5.39 11.51 -10.11
CA ALA A 342 4.77 10.95 -11.30
C ALA A 342 4.50 9.43 -11.18
N PHE A 343 5.47 8.67 -10.67
CA PHE A 343 5.31 7.24 -10.43
C PHE A 343 4.25 6.94 -9.37
N LEU A 344 4.26 7.63 -8.24
CA LEU A 344 3.27 7.42 -7.18
C LEU A 344 1.88 7.83 -7.65
N SER A 345 1.73 8.95 -8.36
CA SER A 345 0.47 9.38 -8.97
C SER A 345 -0.09 8.33 -9.94
N GLY A 346 0.77 7.78 -10.80
CA GLY A 346 0.39 6.69 -11.70
C GLY A 346 0.00 5.42 -10.93
N THR A 347 0.72 5.09 -9.85
CA THR A 347 0.43 3.93 -9.00
C THR A 347 -0.89 4.09 -8.24
N VAL A 348 -1.22 5.30 -7.76
CA VAL A 348 -2.52 5.62 -7.15
C VAL A 348 -3.64 5.38 -8.16
N GLY A 349 -3.46 5.83 -9.41
CA GLY A 349 -4.38 5.56 -10.51
C GLY A 349 -4.51 4.06 -10.80
N GLY A 350 -3.40 3.34 -10.90
CA GLY A 350 -3.40 1.88 -11.08
C GLY A 350 -4.10 1.12 -9.95
N TRP A 351 -3.96 1.58 -8.70
CA TRP A 351 -4.69 1.03 -7.57
C TRP A 351 -6.20 1.27 -7.69
N ALA A 352 -6.61 2.47 -8.09
CA ALA A 352 -8.02 2.78 -8.34
C ALA A 352 -8.63 1.92 -9.46
N GLU A 353 -7.89 1.73 -10.55
CA GLU A 353 -8.33 0.88 -11.67
C GLU A 353 -8.37 -0.60 -11.29
N ALA A 354 -7.38 -1.09 -10.55
CA ALA A 354 -7.34 -2.47 -10.08
C ALA A 354 -8.57 -2.80 -9.20
N ILE A 355 -9.02 -1.88 -8.34
CA ILE A 355 -10.24 -2.06 -7.53
C ILE A 355 -11.49 -2.16 -8.41
N ARG A 356 -11.56 -1.42 -9.52
CA ARG A 356 -12.70 -1.43 -10.44
C ARG A 356 -12.76 -2.69 -11.30
N GLY A 357 -11.60 -3.22 -11.67
CA GLY A 357 -11.50 -4.40 -12.51
C GLY A 357 -10.06 -4.69 -12.89
N ALA A 358 -9.60 -5.90 -12.60
CA ALA A 358 -8.21 -6.31 -12.79
C ALA A 358 -7.97 -7.11 -14.08
N ASP A 359 -8.95 -7.24 -14.98
CA ASP A 359 -8.93 -8.23 -16.07
C ASP A 359 -7.70 -8.12 -16.98
N ARG A 360 -7.48 -6.96 -17.60
CA ARG A 360 -6.33 -6.76 -18.50
C ARG A 360 -4.99 -6.81 -17.77
N ALA A 361 -4.93 -6.26 -16.56
CA ALA A 361 -3.73 -6.32 -15.73
C ALA A 361 -3.38 -7.77 -15.37
N ALA A 362 -4.39 -8.58 -15.04
CA ALA A 362 -4.26 -9.98 -14.73
C ALA A 362 -3.84 -10.81 -15.95
N GLU A 363 -4.38 -10.52 -17.14
CA GLU A 363 -3.95 -11.11 -18.40
C GLU A 363 -2.46 -10.85 -18.66
N ARG A 364 -2.00 -9.60 -18.53
CA ARG A 364 -0.58 -9.26 -18.74
C ARG A 364 0.38 -9.84 -17.74
N ILE A 365 -0.06 -9.99 -16.49
CA ILE A 365 0.73 -10.70 -15.47
C ILE A 365 0.81 -12.18 -15.83
N ALA A 366 -0.30 -12.79 -16.27
CA ALA A 366 -0.34 -14.20 -16.67
C ALA A 366 0.54 -14.51 -17.88
N GLU A 367 0.72 -13.56 -18.82
CA GLU A 367 1.66 -13.70 -19.95
C GLU A 367 3.13 -13.83 -19.51
N ARG A 368 3.46 -13.31 -18.31
CA ARG A 368 4.83 -13.21 -17.78
C ARG A 368 5.06 -14.10 -16.56
N GLY A 369 4.02 -14.76 -16.06
CA GLY A 369 4.02 -15.52 -14.82
C GLY A 369 3.53 -16.95 -15.02
N ASP A 370 3.50 -17.70 -13.93
CA ASP A 370 3.12 -19.12 -13.94
C ASP A 370 1.61 -19.35 -13.69
N ASP A 371 0.84 -18.28 -13.43
CA ASP A 371 -0.58 -18.34 -13.06
C ASP A 371 -1.51 -17.87 -14.18
N ARG A 372 -2.74 -18.39 -14.20
CA ARG A 372 -3.79 -17.98 -15.15
C ARG A 372 -4.42 -16.64 -14.74
N PRO A 373 -5.00 -15.86 -15.66
CA PRO A 373 -5.60 -14.55 -15.35
C PRO A 373 -6.59 -14.59 -14.19
N ASP A 374 -7.51 -15.57 -14.16
CA ASP A 374 -8.50 -15.74 -13.08
C ASP A 374 -7.84 -15.87 -11.70
N ARG A 375 -6.72 -16.59 -11.62
CA ARG A 375 -5.98 -16.81 -10.36
C ARG A 375 -5.23 -15.56 -9.91
N VAL A 376 -4.73 -14.79 -10.87
CA VAL A 376 -4.12 -13.49 -10.60
C VAL A 376 -5.17 -12.56 -9.99
N ARG A 377 -6.39 -12.52 -10.55
CA ARG A 377 -7.53 -11.76 -10.01
C ARG A 377 -7.92 -12.21 -8.62
N GLU A 378 -8.17 -13.51 -8.41
CA GLU A 378 -8.54 -14.06 -7.10
C GLU A 378 -7.48 -13.77 -6.02
N THR A 379 -6.20 -13.76 -6.41
CA THR A 379 -5.10 -13.42 -5.50
C THR A 379 -5.12 -11.94 -5.14
N PHE A 380 -5.35 -11.06 -6.13
CA PHE A 380 -5.47 -9.62 -5.90
C PHE A 380 -6.69 -9.27 -5.04
N GLU A 381 -7.86 -9.82 -5.36
CA GLU A 381 -9.11 -9.58 -4.62
C GLU A 381 -8.97 -9.95 -3.15
N ARG A 382 -8.41 -11.13 -2.86
CA ARG A 382 -8.11 -11.53 -1.49
C ARG A 382 -7.09 -10.62 -0.84
N ALA A 383 -6.01 -10.27 -1.55
CA ALA A 383 -4.98 -9.37 -1.03
C ALA A 383 -5.57 -8.00 -0.66
N LEU A 384 -6.47 -7.48 -1.49
CA LEU A 384 -7.18 -6.22 -1.28
C LEU A 384 -8.09 -6.30 -0.05
N GLU A 385 -8.93 -7.35 0.05
CA GLU A 385 -9.90 -7.52 1.13
C GLU A 385 -9.22 -7.71 2.50
N GLU A 386 -8.23 -8.61 2.58
CA GLU A 386 -7.63 -9.02 3.86
C GLU A 386 -6.47 -8.11 4.30
N PHE A 387 -5.74 -7.50 3.33
CA PHE A 387 -4.47 -6.82 3.59
C PHE A 387 -4.36 -5.40 3.01
N GLY A 388 -5.22 -4.99 2.08
CA GLY A 388 -5.09 -3.74 1.33
C GLY A 388 -5.45 -2.47 2.11
N HIS A 389 -6.20 -2.58 3.20
CA HIS A 389 -6.82 -1.42 3.86
C HIS A 389 -6.55 -1.34 5.35
N SER A 390 -6.54 -0.11 5.87
CA SER A 390 -6.51 0.22 7.29
C SER A 390 -7.38 1.45 7.55
N ASP A 391 -7.61 1.80 8.81
CA ASP A 391 -8.28 3.07 9.14
C ASP A 391 -7.49 4.28 8.64
N ASP A 392 -6.16 4.15 8.58
CA ASP A 392 -5.27 5.19 8.08
C ASP A 392 -5.51 5.45 6.59
N THR A 393 -5.65 4.40 5.77
CA THR A 393 -5.93 4.56 4.33
C THR A 393 -7.37 4.94 4.04
N ARG A 394 -8.33 4.58 4.91
CA ARG A 394 -9.71 5.10 4.84
C ARG A 394 -9.76 6.61 5.08
N GLU A 395 -8.91 7.13 5.96
CA GLU A 395 -8.87 8.55 6.32
C GLU A 395 -8.03 9.39 5.34
N ARG A 396 -6.93 8.83 4.82
CA ARG A 396 -5.88 9.58 4.12
C ARG A 396 -5.61 9.12 2.69
N GLY A 397 -6.26 8.06 2.21
CA GLY A 397 -5.98 7.49 0.89
C GLY A 397 -4.97 6.34 0.95
N TRP A 398 -4.82 5.65 -0.18
CA TRP A 398 -3.93 4.51 -0.37
C TRP A 398 -2.46 4.87 -0.07
N GLY A 399 -1.62 3.90 0.30
CA GLY A 399 -0.19 4.14 0.52
C GLY A 399 0.15 4.84 1.84
N TRP A 400 -0.83 5.43 2.54
CA TRP A 400 -0.58 6.22 3.75
C TRP A 400 0.05 5.39 4.87
N GLN A 401 0.94 6.04 5.63
CA GLN A 401 1.72 5.43 6.70
C GLN A 401 1.80 6.30 7.95
N ARG A 402 1.91 5.65 9.11
CA ARG A 402 2.06 6.29 10.43
C ARG A 402 3.33 5.82 11.13
N GLU A 403 4.08 6.78 11.65
CA GLU A 403 5.29 6.59 12.48
C GLU A 403 5.09 5.53 13.56
N ARG A 404 3.98 5.60 14.31
CA ARG A 404 3.65 4.63 15.38
C ARG A 404 3.73 3.16 14.95
N THR A 405 3.38 2.85 13.70
CA THR A 405 3.37 1.47 13.20
C THR A 405 4.80 1.03 12.89
N TRP A 406 5.60 1.92 12.32
CA TRP A 406 7.04 1.71 12.10
C TRP A 406 7.80 1.56 13.42
N ASP A 407 7.54 2.41 14.42
CA ASP A 407 8.20 2.35 15.72
C ASP A 407 7.87 1.07 16.48
N ARG A 408 6.61 0.62 16.40
CA ARG A 408 6.20 -0.68 16.96
C ARG A 408 7.01 -1.79 16.31
N LEU A 409 7.03 -1.85 14.98
CA LEU A 409 7.77 -2.90 14.27
C LEU A 409 9.26 -2.85 14.56
N ARG A 410 9.86 -1.65 14.58
CA ARG A 410 11.27 -1.43 14.97
C ARG A 410 11.53 -1.99 16.37
N THR A 411 10.74 -1.59 17.36
CA THR A 411 10.85 -2.06 18.74
C THR A 411 10.75 -3.59 18.84
N ALA A 412 9.79 -4.20 18.13
CA ALA A 412 9.60 -5.65 18.16
C ALA A 412 10.79 -6.39 17.52
N LEU A 413 11.34 -5.86 16.41
CA LEU A 413 12.54 -6.40 15.79
C LEU A 413 13.78 -6.20 16.68
N GLU A 414 13.91 -5.11 17.42
CA GLU A 414 15.00 -4.89 18.40
C GLU A 414 14.92 -5.89 19.54
N GLN A 415 13.74 -6.08 20.13
CA GLN A 415 13.51 -7.02 21.22
C GLN A 415 13.83 -8.46 20.81
N GLY A 416 13.49 -8.84 19.58
CA GLY A 416 13.84 -10.16 19.03
C GLY A 416 15.28 -10.29 18.53
N GLY A 417 16.13 -9.25 18.66
CA GLY A 417 17.50 -9.27 18.15
C GLY A 417 17.61 -9.29 16.62
N LEU A 418 16.54 -8.90 15.91
CA LEU A 418 16.41 -9.01 14.45
C LEU A 418 16.81 -7.74 13.68
N LEU A 419 17.11 -6.62 14.36
CA LEU A 419 17.59 -5.37 13.72
C LEU A 419 19.11 -5.25 13.57
N ALA A 420 19.89 -6.02 14.33
CA ALA A 420 21.34 -5.80 14.39
C ALA A 420 22.01 -5.97 13.02
N ARG A 421 23.02 -5.13 12.74
CA ARG A 421 24.03 -5.41 11.72
C ARG A 421 24.70 -6.71 12.11
N GLU A 422 24.44 -7.77 11.37
CA GLU A 422 25.29 -8.94 11.46
C GLU A 422 26.70 -8.57 10.95
N PRO A 423 27.75 -9.08 11.61
CA PRO A 423 29.15 -8.73 11.37
C PRO A 423 29.66 -8.95 9.94
#